data_AF-A0A1I3I6I3-F1
#
_entry.id   AF-A0A1I3I6I3-F1
#
_cell.length_a   1.000
_cell.length_b   1.000
_cell.length_c   1.000
_cell.angle_alpha   90.00
_cell.angle_beta   90.00
_cell.angle_gamma   90.00
#
_symmetry.space_group_name_H-M   'P 1'
#
loop_
_entity.id
_entity.type
_entity.pdbx_description
1 polymer ?
#
loop_
_entity_poly.entity_id
_entity_poly.type
_entity_poly.pdbx_seq_one_letter_code
_entity_poly.pdbx_strand_id
1 'polypeptide(L)'
;MESFPWGNLITAISTLFAVILTATITSRRGFRAKLWDLKREAYGEILHNLREGIAHLQEVAASQRAGNNDAAIAANRRVEEAANAARICVVRGSVFLPEHFLAAYDEYTAELLKAATSENEDRVQAEIAVIQSHRIKLQQLARSEIMKG
;
A
#
# COMPACT_ATOMS: atom_id res chain seq x y z
N MET A 1 9.07 -2.34 -26.47
CA MET A 1 9.23 -2.93 -25.13
C MET A 1 9.25 -1.77 -24.15
N GLU A 2 8.08 -1.26 -23.79
CA GLU A 2 7.99 -0.14 -22.85
C GLU A 2 8.05 -0.70 -21.42
N SER A 3 9.14 -0.39 -20.74
CA SER A 3 9.32 -0.66 -19.32
C SER A 3 8.20 0.01 -18.52
N PHE A 4 7.41 -0.80 -17.83
CA PHE A 4 6.41 -0.34 -16.87
C PHE A 4 7.08 0.53 -15.79
N PRO A 5 6.54 1.70 -15.42
CA PRO A 5 7.27 2.74 -14.69
C PRO A 5 7.38 2.49 -13.18
N TRP A 6 7.44 1.24 -12.72
CA TRP A 6 7.74 0.91 -11.32
C TRP A 6 9.19 1.25 -10.93
N GLY A 7 10.09 1.40 -11.90
CA GLY A 7 11.50 1.76 -11.66
C GLY A 7 11.69 3.14 -11.02
N ASN A 8 10.78 4.09 -11.26
CA ASN A 8 10.82 5.42 -10.64
C ASN A 8 10.24 5.44 -9.22
N LEU A 9 9.61 4.35 -8.78
CA LEU A 9 9.03 4.23 -7.43
C LEU A 9 10.12 3.98 -6.37
N ILE A 10 11.26 3.41 -6.76
CA ILE A 10 12.35 2.97 -5.87
C ILE A 10 13.20 4.14 -5.36
N THR A 11 13.37 5.20 -6.16
CA THR A 11 14.26 6.32 -5.80
C THR A 11 13.69 7.25 -4.72
N ALA A 12 12.39 7.22 -4.46
CA ALA A 12 11.71 8.11 -3.52
C ALA A 12 11.59 7.55 -2.08
N ILE A 13 11.98 6.29 -1.85
CA ILE A 13 11.73 5.59 -0.58
C ILE A 13 12.79 5.92 0.49
N SER A 14 14.00 6.32 0.10
CA SER A 14 15.12 6.46 1.06
C SER A 14 15.20 7.83 1.76
N THR A 15 14.65 8.91 1.17
CA THR A 15 14.84 10.28 1.70
C THR A 15 13.78 10.74 2.71
N LEU A 16 12.60 10.13 2.74
CA LEU A 16 11.50 10.61 3.60
C LEU A 16 11.57 10.12 5.06
N PHE A 17 12.34 9.07 5.35
CA PHE A 17 12.48 8.53 6.71
C PHE A 17 13.32 9.41 7.64
N ALA A 18 14.22 10.25 7.11
CA ALA A 18 15.13 11.07 7.92
C ALA A 18 14.50 12.37 8.47
N VAL A 19 13.44 12.88 7.84
CA VAL A 19 12.90 14.22 8.15
C VAL A 19 11.84 14.19 9.27
N ILE A 20 11.19 13.05 9.51
CA ILE A 20 9.97 13.00 10.33
C ILE A 20 10.26 12.65 11.81
N LEU A 21 11.45 12.17 12.12
CA LEU A 21 11.82 11.74 13.49
C LEU A 21 11.98 12.87 14.52
N THR A 22 11.97 14.15 14.11
CA THR A 22 12.22 15.27 15.04
C THR A 22 10.95 15.89 15.63
N ALA A 23 9.77 15.64 15.07
CA ALA A 23 8.56 16.33 15.47
C ALA A 23 7.53 15.35 16.02
N THR A 24 7.57 15.06 17.32
CA THR A 24 6.41 15.28 18.23
C THR A 24 6.59 14.58 19.58
N ILE A 25 6.92 15.39 20.59
CA ILE A 25 6.60 15.12 22.00
C ILE A 25 5.70 16.27 22.44
N THR A 26 4.49 15.99 22.93
CA THR A 26 3.89 16.52 24.18
C THR A 26 2.36 16.30 24.26
N SER A 27 1.90 15.89 25.44
CA SER A 27 0.51 15.82 25.97
C SER A 27 -0.19 14.45 25.92
N ARG A 28 -0.55 13.89 27.09
CA ARG A 28 -0.70 12.43 27.33
C ARG A 28 -2.09 11.88 27.73
N ARG A 29 -3.17 12.68 27.89
CA ARG A 29 -4.48 12.11 28.32
C ARG A 29 -5.64 12.22 27.33
N GLY A 30 -5.84 13.37 26.67
CA GLY A 30 -6.78 13.49 25.53
C GLY A 30 -6.21 12.94 24.21
N PHE A 31 -4.89 12.71 24.18
CA PHE A 31 -4.17 12.25 23.01
C PHE A 31 -4.40 10.78 22.71
N ARG A 32 -4.65 9.92 23.71
CA ARG A 32 -4.81 8.47 23.49
C ARG A 32 -6.06 8.13 22.68
N ALA A 33 -7.21 8.73 23.00
CA ALA A 33 -8.44 8.53 22.24
C ALA A 33 -8.32 9.09 20.81
N LYS A 34 -7.76 10.28 20.65
CA LYS A 34 -7.51 10.87 19.33
C LYS A 34 -6.51 10.07 18.51
N LEU A 35 -5.43 9.57 19.12
CA LEU A 35 -4.47 8.67 18.48
C LEU A 35 -5.10 7.36 18.06
N TRP A 36 -6.05 6.85 18.85
CA TRP A 36 -6.76 5.64 18.53
C TRP A 36 -7.63 5.79 17.30
N ASP A 37 -8.40 6.88 17.23
CA ASP A 37 -9.22 7.20 16.07
C ASP A 37 -8.34 7.40 14.82
N LEU A 38 -7.21 8.13 14.97
CA LEU A 38 -6.22 8.30 13.90
C LEU A 38 -5.59 6.97 13.43
N LYS A 39 -5.28 6.05 14.35
CA LYS A 39 -4.79 4.70 14.01
C LYS A 39 -5.84 3.93 13.22
N ARG A 40 -7.08 3.92 13.70
CA ARG A 40 -8.18 3.19 13.06
C ARG A 40 -8.48 3.73 11.67
N GLU A 41 -8.48 5.06 11.51
CA GLU A 41 -8.63 5.73 10.22
C GLU A 41 -7.47 5.38 9.27
N ALA A 42 -6.22 5.47 9.73
CA ALA A 42 -5.07 5.10 8.92
C ALA A 42 -5.11 3.63 8.47
N TYR A 43 -5.41 2.68 9.36
CA TYR A 43 -5.58 1.27 8.97
C TYR A 43 -6.69 1.11 7.93
N GLY A 44 -7.82 1.79 8.12
CA GLY A 44 -8.96 1.76 7.21
C GLY A 44 -8.59 2.26 5.81
N GLU A 45 -7.94 3.42 5.73
CA GLU A 45 -7.51 4.01 4.46
C GLU A 45 -6.48 3.14 3.74
N ILE A 46 -5.48 2.60 4.46
CA ILE A 46 -4.47 1.72 3.87
C ILE A 46 -5.14 0.47 3.27
N LEU A 47 -6.01 -0.20 4.03
CA LEU A 47 -6.70 -1.40 3.58
C LEU A 47 -7.73 -1.14 2.48
N HIS A 48 -8.31 0.05 2.45
CA HIS A 48 -9.21 0.50 1.38
C HIS A 48 -8.43 0.70 0.08
N ASN A 49 -7.34 1.46 0.10
CA ASN A 49 -6.51 1.69 -1.07
C ASN A 49 -5.89 0.40 -1.64
N LEU A 50 -5.50 -0.56 -0.78
CA LEU A 50 -5.06 -1.88 -1.24
C LEU A 50 -6.18 -2.68 -1.92
N ARG A 51 -7.45 -2.51 -1.48
CA ARG A 51 -8.60 -3.16 -2.12
C ARG A 51 -8.91 -2.52 -3.48
N GLU A 52 -8.85 -1.20 -3.59
CA GLU A 52 -9.00 -0.49 -4.86
C GLU A 52 -7.91 -0.91 -5.85
N GLY A 53 -6.66 -1.05 -5.39
CA GLY A 53 -5.57 -1.56 -6.20
C GLY A 53 -5.85 -2.94 -6.82
N ILE A 54 -6.49 -3.86 -6.08
CA ILE A 54 -6.93 -5.16 -6.62
C ILE A 54 -8.00 -4.98 -7.71
N ALA A 55 -9.00 -4.12 -7.46
CA ALA A 55 -10.08 -3.89 -8.42
C ALA A 55 -9.52 -3.33 -9.75
N HIS A 56 -8.62 -2.37 -9.68
CA HIS A 56 -7.98 -1.80 -10.87
C HIS A 56 -7.05 -2.81 -11.57
N LEU A 57 -6.33 -3.67 -10.85
CA LEU A 57 -5.56 -4.74 -11.48
C LEU A 57 -6.45 -5.76 -12.21
N GLN A 58 -7.64 -6.04 -11.69
CA GLN A 58 -8.62 -6.87 -12.40
C GLN A 58 -9.12 -6.19 -13.68
N GLU A 59 -9.33 -4.87 -13.66
CA GLU A 59 -9.65 -4.07 -14.85
C GLU A 59 -8.51 -4.10 -15.88
N VAL A 60 -7.25 -4.05 -15.44
CA VAL A 60 -6.08 -4.19 -16.31
C VAL A 60 -6.09 -5.55 -17.00
N ALA A 61 -6.25 -6.64 -16.24
CA ALA A 61 -6.30 -7.99 -16.80
C ALA A 61 -7.48 -8.16 -17.79
N ALA A 62 -8.66 -7.62 -17.46
CA ALA A 62 -9.82 -7.67 -18.34
C ALA A 62 -9.58 -6.88 -19.64
N SER A 63 -8.99 -5.69 -19.55
CA SER A 63 -8.70 -4.83 -20.70
C SER A 63 -7.64 -5.43 -21.62
N GLN A 64 -6.59 -6.04 -21.05
CA GLN A 64 -5.56 -6.76 -21.80
C GLN A 64 -6.16 -7.96 -22.55
N ARG A 65 -7.01 -8.77 -21.92
CA ARG A 65 -7.70 -9.89 -22.59
C ARG A 65 -8.62 -9.42 -23.72
N ALA A 66 -9.23 -8.26 -23.57
CA ALA A 66 -10.07 -7.65 -24.61
C ALA A 66 -9.26 -6.96 -25.73
N GLY A 67 -7.92 -6.93 -25.65
CA GLY A 67 -7.07 -6.22 -26.61
C GLY A 67 -7.20 -4.70 -26.57
N ASN A 68 -7.80 -4.14 -25.50
CA ASN A 68 -8.02 -2.70 -25.36
C ASN A 68 -6.87 -2.07 -24.57
N ASN A 69 -5.81 -1.69 -25.29
CA ASN A 69 -4.60 -1.14 -24.72
C ASN A 69 -4.83 0.22 -24.01
N ASP A 70 -5.70 1.08 -24.54
CA ASP A 70 -6.00 2.39 -23.92
C ASP A 70 -6.72 2.21 -22.58
N ALA A 71 -7.68 1.28 -22.51
CA ALA A 71 -8.34 0.94 -21.26
C ALA A 71 -7.37 0.29 -20.26
N ALA A 72 -6.45 -0.54 -20.73
CA ALA A 72 -5.41 -1.13 -19.88
C ALA A 72 -4.46 -0.05 -19.32
N ILE A 73 -4.02 0.91 -20.13
CA ILE A 73 -3.19 2.05 -19.68
C ILE A 73 -3.94 2.90 -18.64
N ALA A 74 -5.22 3.21 -18.89
CA ALA A 74 -6.03 3.98 -17.97
C ALA A 74 -6.24 3.25 -16.62
N ALA A 75 -6.50 1.95 -16.65
CA ALA A 75 -6.66 1.13 -15.45
C ALA A 75 -5.33 1.02 -14.66
N ASN A 76 -4.19 0.89 -15.35
CA ASN A 76 -2.87 0.88 -14.70
C ASN A 76 -2.58 2.19 -13.96
N ARG A 77 -2.95 3.34 -14.53
CA ARG A 77 -2.80 4.62 -13.83
C ARG A 77 -3.58 4.66 -12.51
N ARG A 78 -4.78 4.06 -12.47
CA ARG A 78 -5.57 3.97 -11.23
C ARG A 78 -4.93 3.02 -10.21
N VAL A 79 -4.27 1.94 -10.66
CA VAL A 79 -3.46 1.09 -9.77
C VAL A 79 -2.35 1.91 -9.12
N GLU A 80 -1.64 2.73 -9.89
CA GLU A 80 -0.57 3.61 -9.39
C GLU A 80 -1.11 4.66 -8.40
N GLU A 81 -2.25 5.28 -8.70
CA GLU A 81 -2.92 6.24 -7.83
C GLU A 81 -3.32 5.60 -6.49
N ALA A 82 -3.93 4.40 -6.52
CA ALA A 82 -4.31 3.66 -5.33
C ALA A 82 -3.09 3.24 -4.49
N ALA A 83 -2.02 2.76 -5.14
CA ALA A 83 -0.77 2.41 -4.45
C ALA A 83 -0.11 3.64 -3.79
N ASN A 84 -0.07 4.77 -4.49
CA ASN A 84 0.48 6.00 -3.95
C ASN A 84 -0.38 6.54 -2.79
N ALA A 85 -1.71 6.46 -2.89
CA ALA A 85 -2.61 6.81 -1.80
C ALA A 85 -2.34 5.94 -0.56
N ALA A 86 -2.24 4.62 -0.71
CA ALA A 86 -1.88 3.72 0.39
C ALA A 86 -0.54 4.12 1.06
N ARG A 87 0.47 4.45 0.25
CA ARG A 87 1.78 4.89 0.74
C ARG A 87 1.69 6.19 1.52
N ILE A 88 0.96 7.18 1.02
CA ILE A 88 0.74 8.46 1.73
C ILE A 88 0.08 8.20 3.09
N CYS A 89 -0.90 7.30 3.16
CA CYS A 89 -1.53 6.92 4.42
C CYS A 89 -0.54 6.26 5.39
N VAL A 90 0.34 5.37 4.90
CA VAL A 90 1.39 4.75 5.73
C VAL A 90 2.39 5.78 6.23
N VAL A 91 2.89 6.66 5.37
CA VAL A 91 3.85 7.72 5.75
C VAL A 91 3.22 8.65 6.78
N ARG A 92 1.99 9.09 6.54
CA ARG A 92 1.22 9.92 7.48
C ARG A 92 0.98 9.20 8.81
N GLY A 93 0.77 7.89 8.75
CA GLY A 93 0.53 7.03 9.90
C GLY A 93 1.79 6.58 10.64
N SER A 94 2.98 6.70 10.04
CA SER A 94 4.24 6.11 10.55
C SER A 94 4.59 6.49 11.98
N VAL A 95 4.16 7.67 12.44
CA VAL A 95 4.36 8.17 13.81
C VAL A 95 3.60 7.35 14.86
N PHE A 96 2.48 6.74 14.49
CA PHE A 96 1.57 6.06 15.41
C PHE A 96 1.20 4.62 14.99
N LEU A 97 1.53 4.21 13.78
CA LEU A 97 1.46 2.82 13.34
C LEU A 97 2.55 2.00 14.06
N PRO A 98 2.24 0.79 14.53
CA PRO A 98 3.22 -0.04 15.22
C PRO A 98 4.25 -0.62 14.24
N GLU A 99 5.46 -0.84 14.74
CA GLU A 99 6.62 -1.28 13.97
C GLU A 99 6.35 -2.55 13.14
N HIS A 100 5.68 -3.55 13.74
CA HIS A 100 5.34 -4.80 13.03
C HIS A 100 4.35 -4.60 11.88
N PHE A 101 3.49 -3.57 11.94
CA PHE A 101 2.60 -3.22 10.84
C PHE A 101 3.37 -2.57 9.70
N LEU A 102 4.29 -1.66 10.03
CA LEU A 102 5.19 -1.03 9.06
C LEU A 102 6.09 -2.08 8.39
N ALA A 103 6.69 -2.98 9.15
CA ALA A 103 7.50 -4.07 8.62
C ALA A 103 6.70 -4.99 7.67
N ALA A 104 5.43 -5.30 8.00
CA ALA A 104 4.57 -6.07 7.13
C ALA A 104 4.18 -5.31 5.84
N TYR A 105 4.09 -3.98 5.91
CA TYR A 105 3.88 -3.14 4.73
C TYR A 105 5.14 -3.05 3.86
N ASP A 106 6.32 -2.96 4.46
CA ASP A 106 7.60 -2.96 3.73
C ASP A 106 7.82 -4.30 3.01
N GLU A 107 7.54 -5.42 3.69
CA GLU A 107 7.55 -6.77 3.09
C GLU A 107 6.59 -6.85 1.89
N TYR A 108 5.38 -6.30 2.04
CA TYR A 108 4.43 -6.18 0.94
C TYR A 108 5.02 -5.43 -0.26
N THR A 109 5.65 -4.27 -0.04
CA THR A 109 6.22 -3.48 -1.15
C THR A 109 7.37 -4.23 -1.84
N ALA A 110 8.18 -4.97 -1.09
CA ALA A 110 9.27 -5.76 -1.64
C ALA A 110 8.77 -6.94 -2.48
N GLU A 111 7.76 -7.67 -2.00
CA GLU A 111 7.14 -8.77 -2.73
C GLU A 111 6.36 -8.29 -3.96
N LEU A 112 5.69 -7.14 -3.88
CA LEU A 112 5.00 -6.56 -5.02
C LEU A 112 5.98 -6.17 -6.13
N LEU A 113 7.13 -5.60 -5.76
CA LEU A 113 8.17 -5.27 -6.72
C LEU A 113 8.67 -6.52 -7.44
N LYS A 114 8.93 -7.61 -6.71
CA LYS A 114 9.31 -8.90 -7.31
C LYS A 114 8.25 -9.39 -8.30
N ALA A 115 6.98 -9.36 -7.91
CA ALA A 115 5.86 -9.77 -8.77
C ALA A 115 5.75 -8.89 -10.03
N ALA A 116 5.93 -7.58 -9.91
CA ALA A 116 5.87 -6.64 -11.03
C ALA A 116 7.06 -6.77 -12.01
N THR A 117 8.21 -7.26 -11.54
CA THR A 117 9.39 -7.53 -12.39
C THR A 117 9.40 -8.92 -13.02
N SER A 118 8.43 -9.77 -12.70
CA SER A 118 8.27 -11.09 -13.29
C SER A 118 7.94 -10.99 -14.78
N GLU A 119 8.65 -11.75 -15.62
CA GLU A 119 8.37 -11.87 -17.07
C GLU A 119 7.16 -12.77 -17.38
N ASN A 120 6.42 -13.24 -16.36
CA ASN A 120 5.28 -14.11 -16.57
C ASN A 120 4.11 -13.43 -17.30
N GLU A 121 3.48 -14.19 -18.19
CA GLU A 121 2.21 -13.84 -18.86
C GLU A 121 1.07 -13.60 -17.82
N ASP A 122 1.21 -14.19 -16.63
CA ASP A 122 0.32 -14.04 -15.47
C ASP A 122 0.77 -12.97 -14.46
N ARG A 123 1.59 -11.99 -14.84
CA ARG A 123 2.11 -10.94 -13.95
C ARG A 123 1.02 -10.27 -13.12
N VAL A 124 -0.07 -9.86 -13.75
CA VAL A 124 -1.20 -9.21 -13.08
C VAL A 124 -1.83 -10.12 -12.03
N GLN A 125 -1.92 -11.42 -12.30
CA GLN A 125 -2.45 -12.39 -11.34
C GLN A 125 -1.50 -12.60 -10.15
N ALA A 126 -0.18 -12.59 -10.39
CA ALA A 126 0.82 -12.63 -9.33
C ALA A 126 0.77 -11.38 -8.44
N GLU A 127 0.63 -10.19 -9.02
CA GLU A 127 0.47 -8.93 -8.27
C GLU A 127 -0.81 -8.94 -7.41
N ILE A 128 -1.94 -9.40 -7.96
CA ILE A 128 -3.20 -9.56 -7.23
C ILE A 128 -3.01 -10.50 -6.03
N ALA A 129 -2.34 -11.64 -6.23
CA ALA A 129 -2.10 -12.61 -5.16
C ALA A 129 -1.26 -12.01 -4.02
N VAL A 130 -0.21 -11.26 -4.35
CA VAL A 130 0.64 -10.57 -3.37
C VAL A 130 -0.15 -9.54 -2.57
N ILE A 131 -0.91 -8.67 -3.25
CA ILE A 131 -1.72 -7.63 -2.58
C ILE A 131 -2.78 -8.29 -1.69
N GLN A 132 -3.45 -9.33 -2.17
CA GLN A 132 -4.50 -9.99 -1.41
C GLN A 132 -3.96 -10.68 -0.14
N SER A 133 -2.84 -11.42 -0.26
CA SER A 133 -2.17 -12.07 0.87
C SER A 133 -1.74 -11.06 1.94
N HIS A 134 -1.06 -9.99 1.51
CA HIS A 134 -0.57 -8.97 2.44
C HIS A 134 -1.68 -8.11 3.02
N ARG A 135 -2.74 -7.83 2.27
CA ARG A 135 -3.94 -7.14 2.80
C ARG A 135 -4.56 -7.93 3.95
N ILE A 136 -4.65 -9.27 3.83
CA ILE A 136 -5.17 -10.12 4.92
C ILE A 136 -4.24 -10.04 6.14
N LYS A 137 -2.93 -10.15 5.94
CA LYS A 137 -1.92 -10.02 7.01
C LYS A 137 -2.01 -8.67 7.72
N LEU A 138 -2.02 -7.56 6.98
CA LEU A 138 -2.16 -6.20 7.51
C LEU A 138 -3.49 -6.02 8.24
N GLN A 139 -4.59 -6.58 7.72
CA GLN A 139 -5.89 -6.54 8.37
C GLN A 139 -5.89 -7.31 9.70
N GLN A 140 -5.21 -8.45 9.78
CA GLN A 140 -5.06 -9.21 11.03
C GLN A 140 -4.23 -8.41 12.05
N LEU A 141 -3.12 -7.81 11.62
CA LEU A 141 -2.30 -6.96 12.48
C LEU A 141 -3.10 -5.76 13.01
N ALA A 142 -3.76 -5.01 12.13
CA ALA A 142 -4.61 -3.89 12.50
C ALA A 142 -5.69 -4.29 13.52
N ARG A 143 -6.37 -5.42 13.30
CA ARG A 143 -7.37 -5.95 14.26
C ARG A 143 -6.75 -6.31 15.61
N SER A 144 -5.60 -6.96 15.60
CA SER A 144 -4.91 -7.36 16.84
C SER A 144 -4.52 -6.13 17.67
N GLU A 145 -4.11 -5.05 17.01
CA GLU A 145 -3.76 -3.79 17.66
C GLU A 145 -5.00 -3.04 18.14
N ILE A 146 -6.11 -3.13 17.39
CA ILE A 146 -7.41 -2.61 17.81
C ILE A 146 -7.96 -3.33 19.06
N MET A 147 -7.61 -4.60 19.27
CA MET A 147 -8.07 -5.36 20.44
C MET A 147 -7.19 -5.18 21.68
N LYS A 148 -5.95 -4.68 21.52
CA LYS A 148 -5.00 -4.46 22.64
C LYS A 148 -5.06 -3.07 23.25
N GLY A 149 -5.54 -2.08 22.48
CA GLY A 149 -5.66 -0.68 22.92
C GLY A 149 -6.96 -0.40 23.64
#